data_AF-A0A2P8CR14-F1
#
_entry.id   AF-A0A2P8CR14-F1
#
_cell.length_a   1.000
_cell.length_b   1.000
_cell.length_c   1.000
_cell.angle_alpha   90.00
_cell.angle_beta   90.00
_cell.angle_gamma   90.00
#
_symmetry.space_group_name_H-M   'P 1'
#
loop_
_entity.id
_entity.type
_entity.pdbx_description
1 polymer ?
#
loop_
_entity_poly.entity_id
_entity_poly.type
_entity_poly.pdbx_seq_one_letter_code
_entity_poly.pdbx_strand_id
1 'polypeptide(L)' 'MNNWLKTLLAGAAAWKWGGGCLGTILVFVLVYWLLGHSGC' A
#
# COMPACT_ATOMS: atom_id res chain seq x y z
N MET A 1 -3.83 5.11 -15.10
CA MET A 1 -5.26 4.81 -14.82
C MET A 1 -5.46 3.41 -14.20
N ASN A 2 -4.54 2.96 -13.33
CA ASN A 2 -4.65 1.64 -12.68
C ASN A 2 -4.59 1.79 -11.15
N ASN A 3 -5.19 2.86 -10.63
CA ASN A 3 -5.19 3.17 -9.20
C ASN A 3 -5.76 2.00 -8.38
N TRP A 4 -6.72 1.27 -8.95
CA TRP A 4 -7.30 0.06 -8.34
C TRP A 4 -6.28 -1.07 -8.12
N LEU A 5 -5.41 -1.35 -9.09
CA LEU A 5 -4.35 -2.36 -8.95
C LEU A 5 -3.30 -1.93 -7.93
N LYS A 6 -3.00 -0.63 -7.88
CA LYS A 6 -2.04 -0.05 -6.92
C LYS A 6 -2.55 -0.14 -5.48
N THR A 7 -3.85 0.15 -5.27
CA THR A 7 -4.51 -0.03 -3.97
C THR A 7 -4.55 -1.51 -3.57
N LEU A 8 -4.81 -2.42 -4.51
CA LEU A 8 -4.86 -3.86 -4.23
C LEU A 8 -3.47 -4.43 -3.89
N LEU A 9 -2.42 -4.03 -4.62
CA LEU A 9 -1.03 -4.39 -4.31
C LEU A 9 -0.55 -3.76 -2.99
N ALA A 10 -0.90 -2.50 -2.72
CA ALA A 10 -0.60 -1.85 -1.44
C ALA A 10 -1.33 -2.55 -0.27
N GLY A 11 -2.57 -2.99 -0.50
CA GLY A 11 -3.37 -3.81 0.43
C GLY A 11 -2.71 -5.15 0.72
N ALA A 12 -2.32 -5.87 -0.32
CA ALA A 12 -1.64 -7.16 -0.20
C ALA A 12 -0.26 -7.04 0.48
N ALA A 13 0.51 -5.99 0.18
CA ALA A 13 1.80 -5.71 0.80
C ALA A 13 1.64 -5.33 2.29
N ALA A 14 0.66 -4.48 2.60
CA ALA A 14 0.35 -4.07 3.96
C ALA A 14 -0.14 -5.23 4.82
N TRP A 15 -0.96 -6.13 4.29
CA TRP A 15 -1.47 -7.27 5.03
C TRP A 15 -0.37 -8.31 5.35
N LYS A 16 0.67 -8.40 4.51
CA LYS A 16 1.80 -9.32 4.72
C LYS A 16 2.86 -8.80 5.70
N TRP A 17 3.01 -7.47 5.83
CA TRP A 17 3.98 -6.83 6.73
C TRP A 17 3.34 -6.12 7.95
N GLY A 18 2.01 -6.03 7.99
CA GLY A 18 1.25 -5.35 9.04
C GLY A 18 1.04 -6.24 10.26
N GLY A 19 1.97 -6.17 11.22
CA GLY A 19 1.89 -6.88 12.50
C GLY A 19 0.86 -6.35 13.51
N GLY A 20 -0.17 -5.62 13.06
CA GLY A 20 -1.22 -5.04 13.91
C GLY A 20 -2.02 -3.95 13.20
N CYS A 21 -3.16 -3.54 13.76
CA CYS A 21 -4.08 -2.59 13.12
C CYS A 21 -3.41 -1.30 12.62
N LEU A 22 -2.57 -0.68 13.45
CA LEU A 22 -1.84 0.55 13.07
C LEU A 22 -0.68 0.27 12.10
N GLY A 23 0.00 -0.87 12.24
CA GLY A 23 1.09 -1.27 11.35
C GLY A 23 0.59 -1.49 9.93
N THR A 24 -0.54 -2.16 9.77
CA THR A 24 -1.17 -2.40 8.46
C THR A 24 -1.59 -1.08 7.80
N ILE A 25 -2.16 -0.13 8.55
CA ILE A 25 -2.55 1.18 8.03
C ILE A 25 -1.32 1.99 7.60
N LEU A 26 -0.26 2.02 8.42
CA LEU A 26 0.98 2.72 8.11
C LEU A 26 1.67 2.15 6.87
N VAL A 27 1.81 0.82 6.80
CA VAL A 27 2.43 0.16 5.65
C VAL A 27 1.58 0.36 4.39
N PHE A 28 0.25 0.32 4.50
CA PHE A 28 -0.65 0.58 3.39
C PHE A 28 -0.47 1.97 2.81
N VAL A 29 -0.48 3.01 3.65
CA VAL A 29 -0.28 4.40 3.22
C VAL A 29 1.12 4.60 2.64
N LEU A 30 2.16 4.03 3.26
CA LEU A 30 3.54 4.12 2.80
C LEU A 30 3.72 3.48 1.41
N VAL A 31 3.22 2.26 1.22
CA VAL A 31 3.30 1.55 -0.08
C VAL A 31 2.43 2.25 -1.12
N TYR A 32 1.24 2.71 -0.75
CA TYR A 32 0.35 3.46 -1.64
C TYR A 32 1.01 4.76 -2.14
N TRP A 33 1.73 5.46 -1.25
CA TRP A 33 2.46 6.69 -1.56
C TRP A 33 3.70 6.42 -2.42
N LEU A 34 4.50 5.37 -2.11
CA LEU A 34 5.64 4.95 -2.92
C LEU A 34 5.22 4.58 -4.35
N LEU A 35 4.16 3.77 -4.48
CA LEU A 35 3.64 3.37 -5.78
C LEU A 35 3.03 4.56 -6.51
N GLY A 36 2.48 5.54 -5.78
CA GLY A 36 1.97 6.81 -6.32
C GLY A 36 3.06 7.71 -6.89
N HIS A 37 4.24 7.73 -6.25
CA HIS A 37 5.39 8.52 -6.68
C HIS A 37 6.15 7.89 -7.85
N SER A 38 6.18 6.55 -7.96
CA SER A 38 6.86 5.84 -9.06
C SER A 38 6.05 5.76 -10.36
N GLY A 39 4.88 6.42 -10.43
CA GLY A 39 3.97 6.39 -11.57
C GLY A 39 3.99 7.63 -12.47
N CYS A 40 5.11 8.38 -12.52
CA CYS A 40 5.37 9.29 -13.64
C CYS A 40 5.38 8.53 -14.97
#